data_AF-A0A2R7LT60-F1
#
_entry.id   AF-A0A2R7LT60-F1
#
_cell.length_a   1.000
_cell.length_b   1.000
_cell.length_c   1.000
_cell.angle_alpha   90.00
_cell.angle_beta   90.00
_cell.angle_gamma   90.00
#
_symmetry.space_group_name_H-M   'P 1'
#
loop_
_entity.id
_entity.type
_entity.pdbx_description
1 polymer ?
#
loop_
_entity_poly.entity_id
_entity_poly.type
_entity_poly.pdbx_seq_one_letter_code
_entity_poly.pdbx_strand_id
1 'polypeptide(L)'
;MDRTLNRLKILFVGLFLLSSAGVFGYHYLWVWPKDRCEARGGAWAGKWLKCATIYPIETITRRPLNTPPINGQTDVPATAPAPAPAKK
;
A
#
# COMPACT_ATOMS: atom_id res chain seq x y z
N MET A 1 -8.26 43.01 26.39
CA MET A 1 -7.92 41.90 25.47
C MET A 1 -8.73 42.07 24.21
N ASP A 2 -8.08 42.35 23.08
CA ASP A 2 -8.78 42.50 21.81
C ASP A 2 -9.42 41.19 21.36
N ARG A 3 -10.75 41.21 21.21
CA ARG A 3 -11.55 40.00 20.92
C ARG A 3 -11.19 39.39 19.56
N THR A 4 -10.75 40.22 18.63
CA THR A 4 -10.33 39.84 17.28
C THR A 4 -8.99 39.12 17.29
N LEU A 5 -7.99 39.65 18.00
CA LEU A 5 -6.68 39.01 18.13
C LEU A 5 -6.76 37.66 18.86
N ASN A 6 -7.61 37.57 19.89
CA ASN A 6 -7.77 36.31 20.63
C ASN A 6 -8.43 35.21 19.79
N ARG A 7 -9.42 35.57 18.95
CA ARG A 7 -10.04 34.62 18.00
C ARG A 7 -9.06 34.14 16.94
N LEU A 8 -8.25 35.06 16.39
CA LEU A 8 -7.26 34.73 15.38
C LEU A 8 -6.21 33.74 15.91
N LYS A 9 -5.71 33.96 17.13
CA LYS A 9 -4.81 33.02 17.80
C LYS A 9 -5.41 31.62 17.92
N ILE A 10 -6.67 31.51 18.36
CA ILE A 10 -7.35 30.22 18.52
C ILE A 10 -7.48 29.50 17.17
N LEU A 11 -7.82 30.23 16.10
CA LEU A 11 -7.91 29.65 14.75
C LEU A 11 -6.56 29.11 14.28
N PHE A 12 -5.46 29.84 14.47
CA PHE A 12 -4.13 29.35 14.08
C PHE A 12 -3.70 28.12 14.86
N VAL A 13 -3.92 28.11 16.18
CA VAL A 13 -3.62 26.94 17.02
C VAL A 13 -4.49 25.76 16.61
N GLY A 14 -5.78 25.98 16.37
CA GLY A 14 -6.70 24.95 15.91
C GLY A 14 -6.28 24.36 14.56
N LEU A 15 -5.92 25.21 13.60
CA LEU A 15 -5.44 24.77 12.28
C LEU A 15 -4.15 23.95 12.39
N PHE A 16 -3.21 24.38 13.24
CA PHE A 16 -1.97 23.65 13.48
C PHE A 16 -2.20 22.26 14.09
N LEU A 17 -3.10 22.15 15.08
CA LEU A 17 -3.41 20.86 15.69
C LEU A 17 -4.16 19.95 14.71
N LEU A 18 -5.09 20.51 13.93
CA LEU A 18 -5.82 19.77 12.90
C LEU A 18 -4.87 19.20 11.83
N SER A 19 -3.93 20.01 11.34
CA SER A 19 -2.96 19.57 10.32
C SER A 19 -2.02 18.50 10.88
N SER A 20 -1.53 18.68 12.11
CA SER A 20 -0.70 17.69 12.80
C SER A 20 -1.43 16.36 12.97
N ALA A 21 -2.70 16.41 13.41
CA ALA A 21 -3.54 15.22 13.54
C ALA A 21 -3.79 14.54 12.19
N GLY A 22 -3.93 15.31 11.10
CA GLY A 22 -4.06 14.79 9.74
C GLY A 22 -2.83 13.97 9.31
N VAL A 23 -1.63 14.48 9.55
CA VAL A 23 -0.37 13.77 9.24
C VAL A 23 -0.25 12.48 10.04
N PHE A 24 -0.56 12.53 11.34
CA PHE A 24 -0.58 11.35 12.20
C PHE A 24 -1.62 10.33 11.76
N GLY A 25 -2.82 10.78 11.38
CA GLY A 25 -3.88 9.92 10.87
C GLY A 25 -3.45 9.20 9.59
N TYR A 26 -2.80 9.91 8.65
CA TYR A 26 -2.26 9.29 7.44
C TYR A 26 -1.20 8.22 7.77
N HIS A 27 -0.29 8.49 8.70
CA HIS A 27 0.71 7.51 9.10
C HIS A 27 0.10 6.27 9.75
N TYR A 28 -0.86 6.49 10.64
CA TYR A 28 -1.54 5.42 11.37
C TYR A 28 -2.37 4.52 10.44
N LEU A 29 -3.10 5.11 9.50
CA LEU A 29 -4.01 4.39 8.61
C LEU A 29 -3.33 3.81 7.38
N TRP A 30 -2.24 4.43 6.90
CA TRP A 30 -1.62 4.05 5.63
C TRP A 30 -0.17 3.59 5.78
N VAL A 31 0.71 4.43 6.33
CA VAL A 31 2.16 4.17 6.34
C VAL A 31 2.50 2.95 7.22
N TRP A 32 2.06 2.93 8.47
CA TRP A 32 2.39 1.82 9.38
C TRP A 32 1.76 0.48 8.98
N PRO A 33 0.49 0.41 8.55
CA PRO A 33 -0.09 -0.84 8.08
C PRO A 33 0.61 -1.39 6.83
N LYS A 34 0.98 -0.50 5.90
CA LYS A 34 1.77 -0.84 4.73
C LYS A 34 3.13 -1.43 5.12
N ASP A 35 3.90 -0.71 5.94
CA ASP A 35 5.23 -1.15 6.37
C ASP A 35 5.17 -2.52 7.08
N ARG A 36 4.17 -2.73 7.95
CA ARG A 36 3.96 -4.02 8.62
C ARG A 36 3.55 -5.13 7.65
N CYS A 37 2.79 -4.82 6.60
CA CYS A 37 2.40 -5.78 5.57
C CYS A 37 3.62 -6.23 4.75
N GLU A 38 4.40 -5.27 4.28
CA GLU A 38 5.57 -5.51 3.45
C GLU A 38 6.67 -6.22 4.26
N ALA A 39 6.85 -5.86 5.54
CA ALA A 39 7.75 -6.58 6.44
C ALA A 39 7.38 -8.05 6.65
N ARG A 40 6.12 -8.43 6.45
CA ARG A 40 5.64 -9.83 6.50
C ARG A 40 5.68 -10.52 5.14
N GLY A 41 6.20 -9.87 4.09
CA GLY A 41 6.22 -10.38 2.73
C GLY A 41 4.86 -10.34 2.01
N GLY A 42 3.88 -9.61 2.57
CA GLY A 42 2.58 -9.39 1.93
C GLY A 42 2.64 -8.28 0.88
N ALA A 43 1.70 -8.30 -0.05
CA ALA A 43 1.48 -7.24 -1.01
C ALA A 43 0.44 -6.24 -0.47
N TRP A 44 0.83 -4.97 -0.36
CA TRP A 44 -0.06 -3.91 0.09
C TRP A 44 -1.01 -3.43 -1.02
N ALA A 45 -2.30 -3.65 -0.83
CA ALA A 45 -3.35 -3.19 -1.74
C ALA A 45 -3.85 -1.80 -1.30
N GLY A 46 -3.16 -0.75 -1.75
CA GLY A 46 -3.42 0.64 -1.32
C GLY A 46 -4.87 1.10 -1.49
N LYS A 47 -5.53 0.75 -2.60
CA LYS A 47 -6.95 1.09 -2.83
C LYS A 47 -7.90 0.60 -1.74
N TRP A 48 -7.54 -0.51 -1.08
CA TRP A 48 -8.39 -1.18 -0.11
C TRP A 48 -7.84 -1.12 1.31
N LEU A 49 -6.69 -0.47 1.52
CA LEU A 49 -5.99 -0.43 2.81
C LEU A 49 -5.78 -1.82 3.43
N LYS A 50 -5.49 -2.82 2.58
CA LYS A 50 -5.38 -4.23 3.00
C LYS A 50 -4.05 -4.83 2.61
N CYS A 51 -3.57 -5.71 3.48
CA CYS A 51 -2.47 -6.61 3.17
C CYS A 51 -3.02 -7.89 2.54
N ALA A 52 -2.46 -8.31 1.40
CA ALA A 52 -2.89 -9.51 0.68
C ALA A 52 -1.70 -10.36 0.24
N THR A 53 -1.96 -11.60 -0.17
CA THR A 53 -0.97 -12.47 -0.83
C THR A 53 -1.33 -12.58 -2.30
N ILE A 54 -0.34 -12.41 -3.18
CA ILE A 54 -0.53 -12.57 -4.62
C ILE A 54 -0.44 -14.06 -4.92
N TYR A 55 -1.55 -14.64 -5.38
CA TYR A 55 -1.56 -16.02 -5.89
C TYR A 55 -1.51 -15.99 -7.41
N PRO A 56 -0.62 -16.77 -8.04
CA PRO A 56 -0.58 -16.88 -9.48
C PRO A 56 -1.82 -17.67 -9.96
N ILE A 57 -2.28 -17.38 -11.18
CA ILE A 57 -3.56 -17.90 -11.69
C ILE A 57 -3.54 -19.43 -11.81
N GLU A 58 -2.37 -20.01 -12.03
CA GLU A 58 -2.12 -21.45 -12.11
C GLU A 58 -2.42 -22.14 -10.78
N THR A 59 -2.12 -21.49 -9.64
CA THR A 59 -2.44 -22.02 -8.30
C THR A 59 -3.94 -22.08 -8.08
N ILE A 60 -4.68 -21.05 -8.53
CA ILE A 60 -6.14 -20.99 -8.38
C ILE A 60 -6.82 -22.00 -9.33
N THR A 61 -6.36 -22.06 -10.57
CA THR A 61 -6.91 -22.95 -11.61
C THR A 61 -6.41 -24.39 -11.51
N ARG A 62 -5.52 -24.68 -10.54
CA ARG A 62 -4.85 -25.97 -10.36
C ARG A 62 -4.15 -26.47 -11.64
N ARG A 63 -3.69 -25.53 -12.48
CA ARG A 63 -2.99 -25.88 -13.71
C ARG A 63 -1.59 -26.39 -13.34
N PRO A 64 -1.13 -27.51 -13.93
CA PRO A 64 0.23 -27.99 -13.70
C PRO A 64 1.24 -26.91 -14.08
N LEU A 65 2.25 -26.73 -13.22
CA LEU A 65 3.40 -25.90 -13.56
C LEU A 65 4.01 -26.47 -14.85
N ASN A 66 4.21 -25.61 -15.86
CA ASN A 66 4.75 -25.97 -17.19
C ASN A 66 3.75 -26.52 -18.24
N THR A 67 2.45 -26.25 -18.09
CA THR A 67 1.53 -26.45 -19.22
C THR A 67 1.76 -25.40 -20.32
N PRO A 68 1.88 -25.79 -21.60
CA PRO A 68 2.05 -24.85 -22.69
C PRO A 68 0.85 -23.90 -22.81
N PRO A 69 1.08 -22.66 -23.29
CA PRO A 69 0.00 -21.69 -23.53
C PRO A 69 -1.00 -22.26 -24.54
N ILE A 70 -2.29 -22.16 -24.21
CA ILE A 70 -3.40 -22.72 -25.00
C ILE A 70 -3.44 -22.16 -26.44
N ASN A 71 -2.89 -20.96 -26.66
CA ASN A 71 -2.95 -20.26 -27.96
C ASN A 71 -1.68 -20.43 -28.82
N GLY A 72 -0.83 -21.42 -28.54
CA GLY A 72 0.35 -21.72 -29.39
C GLY A 72 1.42 -20.63 -29.39
N GLN A 73 1.44 -19.74 -28.39
CA GLN A 73 2.46 -18.72 -28.24
C GLN A 73 3.76 -19.34 -27.70
N THR A 74 4.71 -19.67 -28.58
CA THR A 74 6.03 -20.22 -28.22
C THR A 74 6.96 -19.16 -27.60
N ASP A 75 6.59 -17.88 -27.72
CA ASP A 75 7.43 -16.72 -27.38
C ASP A 75 6.85 -15.93 -26.20
N VAL A 76 6.52 -16.60 -25.09
CA VAL A 76 6.34 -15.88 -23.82
C VAL A 76 7.68 -15.95 -23.10
N PRO A 77 8.48 -14.86 -23.08
CA PRO A 77 9.67 -14.81 -22.24
C PRO A 77 9.24 -15.17 -20.83
N ALA A 78 9.94 -16.14 -20.21
CA ALA A 78 9.67 -16.59 -18.85
C ALA A 78 9.37 -15.36 -17.98
N THR A 79 8.14 -15.28 -17.48
CA THR A 79 7.69 -14.18 -16.63
C THR A 79 8.77 -13.94 -15.59
N ALA A 80 9.37 -12.75 -15.63
CA ALA A 80 10.48 -12.43 -14.76
C ALA A 80 10.08 -12.75 -13.31
N PRO A 81 10.94 -13.44 -12.54
CA PRO A 81 10.64 -13.75 -11.15
C PRO A 81 10.24 -12.46 -10.43
N ALA A 82 9.23 -12.56 -9.56
CA ALA A 82 8.72 -11.44 -8.78
C ALA A 82 9.89 -10.60 -8.25
N PRO A 83 9.83 -9.26 -8.32
CA PRO A 83 10.94 -8.42 -7.91
C PRO A 83 11.35 -8.78 -6.49
N ALA A 84 12.61 -9.17 -6.34
CA ALA A 84 13.19 -9.48 -5.04
C ALA A 84 12.95 -8.30 -4.09
N PRO A 85 12.72 -8.55 -2.79
CA PRO A 85 12.49 -7.49 -1.83
C PRO A 85 13.67 -6.51 -1.90
N ALA A 86 13.37 -5.24 -2.16
CA ALA A 86 14.36 -4.18 -2.21
C ALA A 86 15.07 -4.12 -0.84
N LYS A 87 16.32 -4.55 -0.79
CA LYS A 87 17.18 -4.32 0.38
C LYS A 87 17.40 -2.81 0.50
N LYS A 88 17.04 -2.25 1.66
CA LYS A 88 17.51 -0.93 2.10
C LYS A 88 19.00 -0.98 2.37
#